data_AF-A0AAT9S379-F1
#
_entry.id   AF-A0AAT9S379-F1
#
_cell.length_a   1.000
_cell.length_b   1.000
_cell.length_c   1.000
_cell.angle_alpha   90.00
_cell.angle_beta   90.00
_cell.angle_gamma   90.00
#
_symmetry.space_group_name_H-M   'P 1'
#
loop_
_entity.id
_entity.type
_entity.pdbx_description
1 polymer ?
#
loop_
_entity_poly.entity_id
_entity_poly.type
_entity_poly.pdbx_seq_one_letter_code
_entity_poly.pdbx_strand_id
1 'polypeptide(L)' 'MGYALHPEGRPVLLADAASAIRDRAAFATKHLWVTAYDPDERYPAGDFVDQSCDLT' A
#
# COMPACT_ATOMS: atom_id res chain seq x y z
N MET A 1 -11.23 10.61 -24.36
CA MET A 1 -11.28 11.56 -23.22
C MET A 1 -10.52 10.94 -22.06
N GLY A 2 -9.84 11.74 -21.22
CA GLY A 2 -9.02 11.21 -20.14
C GLY A 2 -8.83 12.22 -19.01
N TYR A 3 -8.27 11.75 -17.90
CA TYR A 3 -7.97 12.52 -16.70
C TYR A 3 -6.51 12.32 -16.31
N ALA A 4 -5.92 13.33 -15.66
CA ALA A 4 -4.56 13.29 -15.15
C ALA A 4 -4.56 13.48 -13.63
N LEU A 5 -3.83 12.61 -12.93
CA LEU A 5 -3.55 12.75 -11.50
C LEU A 5 -2.19 13.41 -11.33
N HIS A 6 -2.15 14.54 -10.63
CA HIS A 6 -0.91 15.25 -10.30
C HIS A 6 -0.63 15.09 -8.79
N PRO A 7 0.37 14.29 -8.38
CA PRO A 7 0.69 14.11 -6.97
C PRO A 7 1.43 15.32 -6.39
N GLU A 8 1.28 15.55 -5.09
CA GLU A 8 1.95 16.64 -4.35
C GLU A 8 3.47 16.42 -4.16
N GLY A 9 4.01 15.26 -4.53
CA GLY A 9 5.45 14.97 -4.46
C GLY A 9 6.01 14.79 -3.04
N ARG A 10 5.17 14.40 -2.07
CA ARG A 10 5.58 14.14 -0.67
C ARG A 10 6.31 12.79 -0.55
N PRO A 11 7.17 12.55 0.45
CA PRO A 11 7.87 11.27 0.61
C PRO A 11 6.94 10.07 0.83
N VAL A 12 7.37 8.89 0.39
CA VAL A 12 6.79 7.58 0.75
C VAL A 12 7.23 7.15 2.16
N LEU A 13 6.84 5.94 2.59
CA LEU A 13 7.31 5.32 3.82
C LEU A 13 8.85 5.36 3.91
N LEU A 14 9.37 5.94 4.99
CA LEU A 14 10.80 6.10 5.24
C LEU A 14 11.40 5.01 6.14
N ALA A 15 10.58 4.06 6.59
CA ALA A 15 11.02 2.97 7.45
C ALA A 15 12.05 2.09 6.73
N ASP A 16 12.96 1.49 7.51
CA ASP A 16 13.97 0.58 6.98
C ASP A 16 13.35 -0.58 6.20
N ALA A 17 14.00 -1.01 5.12
CA ALA A 17 13.50 -2.07 4.27
C ALA A 17 13.32 -3.42 5.01
N ALA A 18 14.06 -3.66 6.09
CA ALA A 18 13.96 -4.85 6.94
C ALA A 18 12.99 -4.68 8.13
N SER A 19 12.29 -3.54 8.24
CA SER A 19 11.35 -3.29 9.32
C SER A 19 10.02 -4.03 9.11
N ALA A 20 9.44 -4.57 10.18
CA ALA A 20 8.14 -5.25 10.11
C ALA A 20 7.00 -4.34 9.60
N ILE A 21 7.10 -3.02 9.79
CA ILE A 21 6.12 -2.07 9.27
C ILE A 21 6.18 -1.95 7.75
N ARG A 22 7.35 -2.16 7.13
CA ARG A 22 7.46 -2.19 5.65
C ARG A 22 6.58 -3.29 5.09
N ASP A 23 6.52 -4.46 5.72
CA ASP A 23 5.73 -5.59 5.24
C ASP A 23 4.24 -5.33 5.44
N ARG A 24 3.86 -4.91 6.65
CA ARG A 24 2.45 -4.60 6.99
C ARG A 24 1.85 -3.42 6.23
N ALA A 25 2.69 -2.48 5.76
CA ALA A 25 2.28 -1.27 5.07
C ALA A 25 2.97 -1.13 3.70
N ALA A 26 3.15 -2.23 2.97
CA ALA A 26 3.87 -2.24 1.69
C ALA A 26 3.30 -1.22 0.67
N PHE A 27 1.99 -0.96 0.71
CA PHE A 27 1.33 0.03 -0.14
C PHE A 27 1.91 1.46 0.03
N ALA A 28 2.39 1.80 1.22
CA ALA A 28 2.96 3.11 1.53
C ALA A 28 4.35 3.32 0.93
N THR A 29 4.97 2.29 0.33
CA THR A 29 6.30 2.37 -0.32
C THR A 29 6.27 2.96 -1.73
N LYS A 30 5.08 3.19 -2.30
CA LYS A 30 4.85 3.77 -3.63
C LYS A 30 3.73 4.81 -3.57
N HIS A 31 3.75 5.77 -4.51
CA HIS A 31 2.71 6.81 -4.59
C HIS A 31 1.41 6.36 -5.26
N LEU A 32 1.47 5.37 -6.15
CA LEU A 32 0.34 4.93 -6.95
C LEU A 32 0.42 3.43 -7.22
N TRP A 33 -0.74 2.79 -7.11
CA TRP A 33 -0.99 1.40 -7.49
C TRP A 33 -2.22 1.37 -8.39
N VAL A 34 -2.25 0.42 -9.32
CA VAL A 34 -3.41 0.15 -10.17
C VAL A 34 -3.61 -1.35 -10.20
N THR A 35 -4.80 -1.81 -9.87
CA THR A 35 -5.18 -3.22 -9.90
C THR A 35 -6.31 -3.45 -10.89
N ALA A 36 -6.47 -4.69 -11.33
CA ALA A 36 -7.74 -5.10 -11.92
C ALA A 36 -8.81 -5.06 -10.81
N TYR A 37 -10.05 -4.75 -11.19
CA TYR A 37 -11.13 -4.76 -10.21
C TYR A 37 -11.41 -6.17 -9.71
N ASP A 38 -11.41 -6.33 -8.39
CA ASP A 38 -11.88 -7.51 -7.68
C ASP A 38 -12.73 -7.03 -6.48
N PRO A 39 -13.99 -7.50 -6.32
CA PRO A 39 -14.85 -7.09 -5.20
C PRO A 39 -14.32 -7.46 -3.80
N ASP A 40 -13.38 -8.40 -3.71
CA ASP A 40 -12.79 -8.85 -2.45
C ASP A 40 -11.48 -8.10 -2.10
N GLU A 41 -10.81 -7.47 -3.08
CA GLU A 41 -9.61 -6.65 -2.86
C GLU A 41 -9.96 -5.22 -2.40
N ARG A 42 -10.41 -5.09 -1.14
CA ARG A 42 -10.94 -3.82 -0.61
C ARG A 42 -9.92 -2.95 0.11
N TYR A 43 -8.88 -3.56 0.68
CA TYR A 43 -7.96 -2.88 1.59
C TYR A 43 -6.50 -3.20 1.23
N PRO A 44 -5.63 -2.19 1.06
CA PRO A 44 -4.23 -2.40 0.67
C PRO A 44 -3.36 -3.02 1.79
N ALA A 45 -3.92 -3.16 3.00
CA ALA A 45 -3.29 -3.80 4.15
C ALA A 45 -3.99 -5.12 4.56
N GLY A 46 -4.92 -5.61 3.74
CA GLY A 46 -5.76 -6.78 4.04
C GLY A 46 -6.94 -6.47 4.96
N ASP A 47 -7.77 -7.48 5.22
CA ASP A 47 -9.02 -7.35 5.98
C ASP A 47 -8.81 -7.14 7.49
N PHE A 48 -7.71 -7.68 8.05
CA PHE A 48 -7.40 -7.63 9.47
C PHE A 48 -6.00 -7.08 9.71
N VAL A 49 -5.93 -5.81 10.11
CA VAL A 49 -4.66 -5.08 10.26
C VAL A 49 -4.06 -5.20 11.66
N ASP A 50 -4.90 -5.37 12.69
CA ASP A 50 -4.41 -5.46 14.07
C ASP A 50 -3.55 -6.70 14.24
N GLN A 51 -2.32 -6.49 14.72
CA GLN A 51 -1.28 -7.50 14.89
C GLN A 51 -1.03 -8.41 13.67
N SER A 52 -1.30 -7.94 12.45
CA SER A 52 -0.98 -8.70 11.24
C SER A 52 0.51 -9.05 11.23
N CYS A 53 0.82 -10.34 11.35
CA CYS A 53 2.12 -10.88 11.06
C CYS A 53 2.00 -11.56 9.71
N ASP A 54 2.83 -11.15 8.75
CA ASP A 54 2.85 -11.78 7.44
C ASP A 54 3.42 -13.20 7.64
N LEU A 55 2.56 -14.22 7.52
CA LEU A 55 2.88 -15.64 7.73
C LEU A 55 2.58 -16.48 6.47
N THR A 56 2.47 -15.84 5.30
CA THR A 56 2.15 -16.53 4.03
C THR A 56 3.14 -16.20 2.94
#